data_AF-A0A176S048-F1
#
_entry.id   AF-A0A176S048-F1
#
_cell.length_a   1.000
_cell.length_b   1.000
_cell.length_c   1.000
_cell.angle_alpha   90.00
_cell.angle_beta   90.00
_cell.angle_gamma   90.00
#
_symmetry.space_group_name_H-M   'P 1'
#
loop_
_entity.id
_entity.type
_entity.pdbx_description
1 polymer ?
#
loop_
_entity_poly.entity_id
_entity_poly.type
_entity_poly.pdbx_seq_one_letter_code
_entity_poly.pdbx_strand_id
1 'polypeptide(L)'
;HLLVWHVDEPHFRDALTCSGGFEGMAITPDGSKLITLLEKPLIDGEASILLMHEFDIVTKSYTGVRYKYPLKGEAIGDFILFAPDKGWVIERDNSQDDMNNGFKMIYQIKLNGNGNLVTKNLAVNLLQIASPNHIASGKSGDIGIGNHFGFPFVTIEDVVVLGENQLGVLNDNNYPFSVGRHVGSGQPDGNEFIILCVGGTC
;
A
#
# COMPACT_ATOMS: atom_id res chain seq x y z
N HIS A 1 -11.52 20.53 13.85
CA HIS A 1 -11.80 21.18 12.55
C HIS A 1 -11.64 20.14 11.45
N LEU A 2 -12.61 20.02 10.52
CA LEU A 2 -12.58 19.10 9.38
C LEU A 2 -12.10 19.87 8.15
N LEU A 3 -11.17 19.29 7.39
CA LEU A 3 -10.68 19.81 6.11
C LEU A 3 -10.97 18.78 5.02
N VAL A 4 -11.63 19.21 3.94
CA VAL A 4 -11.99 18.35 2.81
C VAL A 4 -11.46 18.96 1.52
N TRP A 5 -10.81 18.14 0.70
CA TRP A 5 -10.23 18.50 -0.59
C TRP A 5 -10.75 17.56 -1.66
N HIS A 6 -11.10 18.10 -2.83
CA HIS A 6 -11.41 17.31 -4.01
C HIS A 6 -10.20 17.42 -4.94
N VAL A 7 -9.55 16.30 -5.20
CA VAL A 7 -8.30 16.23 -5.97
C VAL A 7 -8.68 15.55 -7.29
N ASP A 8 -9.30 16.31 -8.18
CA ASP A 8 -9.73 15.83 -9.50
C ASP A 8 -8.76 16.36 -10.56
N GLU A 9 -7.99 15.47 -11.21
CA GLU A 9 -7.17 15.87 -12.37
C GLU A 9 -8.02 15.73 -13.65
N PRO A 10 -8.33 16.83 -14.36
CA PRO A 10 -9.28 16.82 -15.48
C PRO A 10 -8.90 15.87 -16.62
N HIS A 11 -7.61 15.54 -16.73
CA HIS A 11 -7.07 14.74 -17.83
C HIS A 11 -7.21 13.22 -17.63
N PHE A 12 -7.61 12.73 -16.44
CA PHE A 12 -7.68 11.29 -16.19
C PHE A 12 -8.99 10.64 -16.59
N ARG A 13 -10.07 11.42 -16.74
CA ARG A 13 -11.42 10.89 -16.89
C ARG A 13 -11.58 9.95 -18.10
N ASP A 14 -10.86 10.22 -19.19
CA ASP A 14 -10.90 9.40 -20.41
C ASP A 14 -9.63 8.54 -20.59
N ALA A 15 -8.66 8.67 -19.69
CA ALA A 15 -7.35 8.00 -19.77
C ALA A 15 -7.22 6.79 -18.82
N LEU A 16 -8.25 6.52 -18.01
CA LEU A 16 -8.28 5.44 -17.02
C LEU A 16 -9.33 4.39 -17.34
N THR A 17 -9.05 3.16 -16.94
CA THR A 17 -10.04 2.08 -16.93
C THR A 17 -10.94 2.18 -15.69
N CYS A 18 -12.07 1.46 -15.68
CA CYS A 18 -12.93 1.38 -14.48
C CYS A 18 -12.14 0.91 -13.26
N SER A 19 -12.35 1.57 -12.11
CA SER A 19 -11.52 1.41 -10.90
C SER A 19 -10.05 1.63 -11.26
N GLY A 20 -9.71 2.82 -11.71
CA GLY A 20 -8.33 3.18 -12.06
C GLY A 20 -7.91 4.50 -11.43
N GLY A 21 -8.70 5.01 -10.49
CA GLY A 21 -8.54 6.32 -9.88
C GLY A 21 -7.31 6.39 -8.96
N PHE A 22 -7.35 7.26 -7.95
CA PHE A 22 -6.32 7.24 -6.92
C PHE A 22 -6.59 6.13 -5.92
N GLU A 23 -5.59 5.29 -5.69
CA GLU A 23 -5.61 4.24 -4.67
C GLU A 23 -4.77 4.65 -3.46
N GLY A 24 -3.68 5.41 -3.68
CA GLY A 24 -2.81 5.90 -2.62
C GLY A 24 -2.74 7.42 -2.57
N MET A 25 -2.62 7.98 -1.35
CA MET A 25 -2.41 9.42 -1.17
C MET A 25 -1.63 9.70 0.11
N ALA A 26 -0.51 10.42 -0.04
CA ALA A 26 0.32 10.83 1.09
C ALA A 26 0.42 12.34 1.19
N ILE A 27 0.33 12.87 2.41
CA ILE A 27 0.68 14.26 2.70
C ILE A 27 2.18 14.40 2.97
N THR A 28 2.80 15.47 2.50
CA THR A 28 4.19 15.77 2.88
C THR A 28 4.29 16.10 4.37
N PRO A 29 5.43 15.84 5.05
CA PRO A 29 5.55 16.08 6.49
C PRO A 29 5.34 17.54 6.92
N ASP A 30 5.58 18.50 6.03
CA ASP A 30 5.32 19.93 6.26
C ASP A 30 3.83 20.32 6.04
N GLY A 31 3.00 19.37 5.61
CA GLY A 31 1.58 19.56 5.35
C GLY A 31 1.25 20.42 4.12
N SER A 32 2.23 20.71 3.26
CA SER A 32 2.04 21.66 2.15
C SER A 32 1.56 21.00 0.85
N LYS A 33 1.87 19.72 0.64
CA LYS A 33 1.51 18.98 -0.58
C LYS A 33 0.83 17.66 -0.28
N LEU A 34 -0.01 17.21 -1.20
CA LEU A 34 -0.43 15.81 -1.34
C LEU A 34 0.31 15.21 -2.54
N ILE A 35 0.76 13.96 -2.39
CA ILE A 35 1.22 13.12 -3.49
C ILE A 35 0.18 12.02 -3.67
N THR A 36 -0.55 12.05 -4.78
CA THR A 36 -1.52 11.01 -5.13
C THR A 36 -0.87 9.96 -6.00
N LEU A 37 -1.33 8.71 -5.93
CA LEU A 37 -0.82 7.57 -6.69
C LEU A 37 -2.01 6.82 -7.32
N LEU A 38 -1.96 6.64 -8.64
CA LEU A 38 -2.99 5.93 -9.39
C LEU A 38 -3.03 4.44 -9.05
N GLU A 39 -4.22 3.85 -9.10
CA GLU A 39 -4.46 2.40 -8.98
C GLU A 39 -3.92 1.64 -10.20
N LYS A 40 -4.10 2.22 -11.39
CA LYS A 40 -3.79 1.58 -12.68
C LYS A 40 -2.98 2.49 -13.60
N PRO A 41 -2.20 1.91 -14.53
CA PRO A 41 -1.59 2.67 -15.60
C PRO A 41 -2.64 3.37 -16.47
N LEU A 42 -2.24 4.45 -17.13
CA LEU A 42 -3.07 5.08 -18.16
C LEU A 42 -3.26 4.13 -19.34
N ILE A 43 -4.41 4.21 -20.02
CA ILE A 43 -4.76 3.38 -21.18
C ILE A 43 -3.73 3.50 -22.30
N ASP A 44 -3.20 4.70 -22.53
CA ASP A 44 -2.17 5.04 -23.51
C ASP A 44 -0.76 5.21 -22.88
N GLY A 45 -0.62 4.82 -21.60
CA GLY A 45 0.61 4.94 -20.84
C GLY A 45 1.57 3.77 -21.00
N GLU A 46 2.71 3.86 -20.30
CA GLU A 46 3.65 2.75 -20.18
C GLU A 46 3.04 1.62 -19.35
N ALA A 47 3.11 0.38 -19.85
CA ALA A 47 2.63 -0.79 -19.14
C ALA A 47 3.34 -0.93 -17.77
N SER A 48 2.56 -1.26 -16.73
CA SER A 48 3.04 -1.42 -15.35
C SER A 48 3.72 -0.18 -14.75
N ILE A 49 3.47 1.02 -15.30
CA ILE A 49 3.87 2.29 -14.70
C ILE A 49 2.63 3.02 -14.19
N LEU A 50 2.55 3.23 -12.88
CA LEU A 50 1.57 4.09 -12.24
C LEU A 50 2.14 5.51 -12.17
N LEU A 51 1.26 6.51 -12.26
CA LEU A 51 1.66 7.92 -12.10
C LEU A 51 1.38 8.40 -10.69
N MET A 52 2.32 9.17 -10.17
CA MET A 52 2.17 9.94 -8.95
C MET A 52 2.10 11.42 -9.27
N HIS A 53 1.19 12.16 -8.63
CA HIS A 53 0.93 13.58 -8.93
C HIS A 53 1.07 14.41 -7.66
N GLU A 54 1.80 15.52 -7.76
CA GLU A 54 1.88 16.49 -6.66
C GLU A 54 0.75 17.51 -6.77
N PHE A 55 0.03 17.68 -5.66
CA PHE A 55 -1.04 18.65 -5.48
C PHE A 55 -0.67 19.62 -4.37
N ASP A 56 -0.72 20.91 -4.66
CA ASP A 56 -0.50 21.97 -3.68
C ASP A 56 -1.79 22.24 -2.90
N ILE A 57 -1.72 22.05 -1.58
CA ILE A 57 -2.86 22.22 -0.69
C ILE A 57 -3.26 23.70 -0.59
N VAL A 58 -2.31 24.63 -0.58
CA VAL A 58 -2.62 26.06 -0.43
C VAL A 58 -3.33 26.60 -1.67
N THR A 59 -2.82 26.31 -2.85
CA THR A 59 -3.39 26.80 -4.13
C THR A 59 -4.53 25.93 -4.65
N LYS A 60 -4.73 24.74 -4.07
CA LYS A 60 -5.76 23.76 -4.46
C LYS A 60 -5.60 23.29 -5.91
N SER A 61 -4.36 23.09 -6.34
CA SER A 61 -4.06 22.75 -7.74
C SER A 61 -2.90 21.78 -7.85
N TYR A 62 -2.94 20.94 -8.87
CA TYR A 62 -1.76 20.18 -9.28
C TYR A 62 -0.63 21.11 -9.69
N THR A 63 0.58 20.79 -9.27
CA THR A 63 1.77 21.62 -9.55
C THR A 63 2.39 21.31 -10.91
N GLY A 64 1.96 20.22 -11.55
CA GLY A 64 2.56 19.65 -12.75
C GLY A 64 3.77 18.76 -12.46
N VAL A 65 4.20 18.65 -11.21
CA VAL A 65 5.22 17.66 -10.80
C VAL A 65 4.58 16.27 -10.78
N ARG A 66 5.25 15.32 -11.44
CA ARG A 66 4.84 13.93 -11.52
C ARG A 66 6.01 13.00 -11.24
N TYR A 67 5.72 11.80 -10.77
CA TYR A 67 6.69 10.71 -10.65
C TYR A 67 6.14 9.44 -11.30
N LYS A 68 7.04 8.57 -11.73
CA LYS A 68 6.68 7.26 -12.30
C LYS A 68 6.94 6.17 -11.25
N TYR A 69 5.93 5.38 -10.96
CA TYR A 69 5.99 4.27 -10.02
C TYR A 69 5.93 2.94 -10.80
N PRO A 70 7.00 2.14 -10.83
CA PRO A 70 6.97 0.84 -11.51
C PRO A 70 6.27 -0.20 -10.64
N LEU A 71 5.07 -0.63 -11.03
CA LEU A 71 4.28 -1.66 -10.33
C LEU A 71 4.84 -3.06 -10.62
N LYS A 72 4.96 -3.91 -9.59
CA LYS A 72 5.33 -5.33 -9.74
C LYS A 72 4.18 -6.28 -9.42
N GLY A 73 3.36 -5.95 -8.43
CA GLY A 73 2.12 -6.66 -8.12
C GLY A 73 1.01 -6.38 -9.14
N GLU A 74 -0.23 -6.70 -8.76
CA GLU A 74 -1.40 -6.38 -9.58
C GLU A 74 -1.99 -5.02 -9.24
N ALA A 75 -1.84 -4.58 -7.98
CA ALA A 75 -2.31 -3.29 -7.49
C ALA A 75 -1.45 -2.79 -6.32
N ILE A 76 -1.57 -1.50 -6.03
CA ILE A 76 -1.14 -0.96 -4.74
C ILE A 76 -2.28 -1.11 -3.72
N GLY A 77 -1.92 -1.12 -2.43
CA GLY A 77 -2.88 -1.13 -1.33
C GLY A 77 -3.04 0.24 -0.67
N ASP A 78 -1.92 0.88 -0.36
CA ASP A 78 -1.88 2.23 0.19
C ASP A 78 -0.45 2.83 0.05
N PHE A 79 -0.33 4.14 0.24
CA PHE A 79 0.90 4.91 0.16
C PHE A 79 0.94 6.02 1.23
N ILE A 80 2.03 6.04 2.02
CA ILE A 80 2.31 7.08 3.01
C ILE A 80 3.73 7.62 2.90
N LEU A 81 3.92 8.93 3.15
CA LEU A 81 5.23 9.56 3.27
C LEU A 81 5.66 9.65 4.73
N PHE A 82 6.93 9.39 5.00
CA PHE A 82 7.56 9.61 6.32
C PHE A 82 8.69 10.64 6.27
N ALA A 83 9.10 11.05 5.06
CA ALA A 83 10.04 12.14 4.82
C ALA A 83 9.56 12.91 3.57
N PRO A 84 10.12 14.11 3.29
CA PRO A 84 9.68 14.91 2.14
C PRO A 84 9.75 14.19 0.79
N ASP A 85 10.68 13.24 0.64
CA ASP A 85 10.90 12.49 -0.58
C ASP A 85 10.89 10.97 -0.37
N LYS A 86 10.51 10.46 0.80
CA LYS A 86 10.49 9.01 1.08
C LYS A 86 9.19 8.55 1.71
N GLY A 87 8.74 7.37 1.27
CA GLY A 87 7.49 6.78 1.71
C GLY A 87 7.47 5.26 1.65
N TRP A 88 6.36 4.71 2.09
CA TRP A 88 6.03 3.29 2.06
C TRP A 88 4.87 3.07 1.12
N VAL A 89 4.95 2.04 0.29
CA VAL A 89 3.84 1.62 -0.58
C VAL A 89 3.61 0.13 -0.40
N ILE A 90 2.35 -0.24 -0.16
CA ILE A 90 1.92 -1.64 -0.22
C ILE A 90 1.67 -1.99 -1.68
N GLU A 91 2.22 -3.12 -2.14
CA GLU A 91 1.81 -3.77 -3.38
C GLU A 91 1.28 -5.18 -3.09
N ARG A 92 0.24 -5.55 -3.82
CA ARG A 92 -0.43 -6.83 -3.66
C ARG A 92 -0.87 -7.43 -5.00
N ASP A 93 -1.07 -8.73 -5.03
CA ASP A 93 -1.93 -9.41 -6.01
C ASP A 93 -3.35 -9.63 -5.44
N ASN A 94 -4.22 -10.27 -6.21
CA ASN A 94 -5.58 -10.59 -5.78
C ASN A 94 -5.71 -11.93 -5.03
N SER A 95 -4.61 -12.65 -4.79
CA SER A 95 -4.68 -13.88 -4.00
C SER A 95 -5.10 -13.59 -2.55
N GLN A 96 -5.91 -14.47 -1.99
CA GLN A 96 -5.93 -14.73 -0.55
C GLN A 96 -5.31 -16.10 -0.34
N ASP A 97 -5.21 -16.57 0.91
CA ASP A 97 -4.91 -17.96 1.29
C ASP A 97 -3.68 -18.67 0.67
N ASP A 98 -2.87 -17.98 -0.14
CA ASP A 98 -1.69 -18.52 -0.82
C ASP A 98 -0.40 -17.94 -0.25
N MET A 99 0.12 -18.60 0.78
CA MET A 99 1.38 -18.24 1.43
C MET A 99 2.63 -18.47 0.56
N ASN A 100 2.53 -19.26 -0.50
CA ASN A 100 3.70 -19.72 -1.27
C ASN A 100 3.85 -19.00 -2.60
N ASN A 101 2.74 -18.66 -3.26
CA ASN A 101 2.75 -18.00 -4.57
C ASN A 101 2.11 -16.61 -4.56
N GLY A 102 1.47 -16.22 -3.45
CA GLY A 102 0.91 -14.88 -3.31
C GLY A 102 1.98 -13.78 -3.32
N PHE A 103 1.57 -12.56 -3.67
CA PHE A 103 2.44 -11.39 -3.70
C PHE A 103 1.87 -10.32 -2.78
N LYS A 104 2.45 -10.13 -1.59
CA LYS A 104 2.09 -9.07 -0.64
C LYS A 104 3.37 -8.41 -0.12
N MET A 105 3.66 -7.19 -0.54
CA MET A 105 4.96 -6.55 -0.33
C MET A 105 4.80 -5.12 0.18
N ILE A 106 5.72 -4.69 1.04
CA ILE A 106 5.91 -3.27 1.36
C ILE A 106 7.25 -2.83 0.77
N TYR A 107 7.18 -1.76 -0.02
CA TYR A 107 8.33 -1.11 -0.62
C TYR A 107 8.61 0.22 0.06
N GLN A 108 9.89 0.49 0.34
CA GLN A 108 10.34 1.87 0.54
C GLN A 108 10.52 2.51 -0.83
N ILE A 109 9.97 3.71 -1.01
CA ILE A 109 10.22 4.53 -2.19
C ILE A 109 10.99 5.81 -1.87
N LYS A 110 11.71 6.31 -2.88
CA LYS A 110 12.27 7.66 -2.92
C LYS A 110 11.84 8.39 -4.19
N LEU A 111 11.32 9.61 -4.07
CA LEU A 111 10.94 10.47 -5.18
C LEU A 111 12.19 11.12 -5.79
N ASN A 112 12.41 10.97 -7.11
CA ASN A 112 13.67 11.34 -7.79
C ASN A 112 13.58 12.56 -8.71
N GLY A 113 12.65 13.47 -8.45
CA GLY A 113 12.41 14.65 -9.28
C GLY A 113 11.40 14.42 -10.40
N ASN A 114 10.96 15.52 -11.02
CA ASN A 114 9.82 15.54 -11.93
C ASN A 114 10.04 14.65 -13.17
N GLY A 115 9.07 13.78 -13.46
CA GLY A 115 9.05 12.86 -14.61
C GLY A 115 9.88 11.59 -14.43
N ASN A 116 10.66 11.49 -13.34
CA ASN A 116 11.57 10.36 -13.12
C ASN A 116 10.89 9.19 -12.40
N LEU A 117 11.48 8.00 -12.57
CA LEU A 117 11.13 6.83 -11.78
C LEU A 117 11.52 7.03 -10.32
N VAL A 118 10.64 6.61 -9.41
CA VAL A 118 10.98 6.48 -7.99
C VAL A 118 12.05 5.40 -7.81
N THR A 119 12.94 5.57 -6.83
CA THR A 119 13.77 4.46 -6.37
C THR A 119 12.89 3.58 -5.50
N LYS A 120 12.87 2.27 -5.74
CA LYS A 120 12.02 1.32 -5.02
C LYS A 120 12.84 0.17 -4.45
N ASN A 121 12.79 -0.02 -3.13
CA ASN A 121 13.49 -1.09 -2.41
C ASN A 121 12.49 -1.93 -1.62
N LEU A 122 12.58 -3.26 -1.74
CA LEU A 122 11.74 -4.17 -0.94
C LEU A 122 12.12 -4.05 0.53
N ALA A 123 11.12 -3.85 1.40
CA ALA A 123 11.34 -3.75 2.83
C ALA A 123 10.71 -4.89 3.61
N VAL A 124 9.48 -5.30 3.24
CA VAL A 124 8.79 -6.42 3.90
C VAL A 124 8.11 -7.29 2.86
N ASN A 125 8.28 -8.61 2.98
CA ASN A 125 7.37 -9.59 2.39
C ASN A 125 6.33 -9.96 3.46
N LEU A 126 5.09 -9.53 3.26
CA LEU A 126 4.01 -9.71 4.24
C LEU A 126 3.57 -11.16 4.39
N LEU A 127 3.99 -12.06 3.50
CA LEU A 127 3.76 -13.51 3.61
C LEU A 127 4.89 -14.23 4.37
N GLN A 128 5.98 -13.54 4.71
CA GLN A 128 7.15 -14.15 5.35
C GLN A 128 7.73 -13.29 6.49
N ILE A 129 6.85 -12.77 7.35
CA ILE A 129 7.24 -11.92 8.47
C ILE A 129 7.83 -12.80 9.57
N ALA A 130 9.04 -12.49 10.05
CA ALA A 130 9.61 -13.22 11.19
C ALA A 130 8.75 -13.01 12.46
N SER A 131 8.41 -14.08 13.16
CA SER A 131 7.59 -14.04 14.39
C SER A 131 8.32 -14.71 15.56
N PRO A 132 9.43 -14.13 16.05
CA PRO A 132 10.26 -14.75 17.09
C PRO A 132 9.53 -14.90 18.44
N ASN A 133 8.54 -14.05 18.70
CA ASN A 133 7.80 -14.04 19.97
C ASN A 133 6.48 -14.81 19.91
N HIS A 134 6.11 -15.34 18.73
CA HIS A 134 4.90 -16.17 18.54
C HIS A 134 3.62 -15.57 19.14
N ILE A 135 3.45 -14.25 19.02
CA ILE A 135 2.31 -13.54 19.63
C ILE A 135 1.00 -13.73 18.86
N ALA A 136 1.07 -14.21 17.62
CA ALA A 136 -0.10 -14.47 16.80
C ALA A 136 -0.82 -15.73 17.27
N SER A 137 -2.15 -15.63 17.42
CA SER A 137 -3.04 -16.75 17.72
C SER A 137 -3.99 -17.02 16.56
N GLY A 138 -4.40 -18.27 16.36
CA GLY A 138 -5.50 -18.59 15.45
C GLY A 138 -6.12 -19.95 15.72
N LYS A 139 -6.95 -20.37 14.78
CA LYS A 139 -7.78 -21.58 14.86
C LYS A 139 -7.10 -22.75 14.16
N SER A 140 -7.61 -23.96 14.43
CA SER A 140 -7.16 -25.16 13.72
C SER A 140 -7.37 -24.99 12.22
N GLY A 141 -6.30 -25.21 11.44
CA GLY A 141 -6.32 -25.06 9.98
C GLY A 141 -6.12 -23.62 9.49
N ASP A 142 -5.83 -22.66 10.37
CA ASP A 142 -5.32 -21.36 9.95
C ASP A 142 -3.89 -21.49 9.41
N ILE A 143 -3.56 -20.71 8.38
CA ILE A 143 -2.23 -20.66 7.76
C ILE A 143 -1.42 -19.46 8.27
N GLY A 144 -0.11 -19.38 8.03
CA GLY A 144 0.65 -18.17 8.37
C GLY A 144 0.71 -17.82 9.87
N ILE A 145 0.48 -18.81 10.75
CA ILE A 145 0.64 -18.70 12.21
C ILE A 145 1.78 -19.65 12.60
N GLY A 146 2.97 -19.09 12.82
CA GLY A 146 4.17 -19.89 13.12
C GLY A 146 5.42 -19.02 13.18
N ASN A 147 6.59 -19.63 12.94
CA ASN A 147 7.87 -18.91 12.87
C ASN A 147 7.86 -17.78 11.83
N HIS A 148 7.13 -18.00 10.75
CA HIS A 148 6.83 -16.99 9.74
C HIS A 148 5.34 -16.67 9.82
N PHE A 149 5.07 -15.47 10.31
CA PHE A 149 3.75 -14.90 10.29
C PHE A 149 3.41 -14.42 8.88
N GLY A 150 2.17 -14.65 8.46
CA GLY A 150 1.65 -14.24 7.17
C GLY A 150 0.47 -13.29 7.28
N PHE A 151 0.41 -12.33 6.37
CA PHE A 151 -0.72 -11.42 6.17
C PHE A 151 -1.39 -11.69 4.80
N PRO A 152 -1.97 -12.89 4.57
CA PRO A 152 -2.44 -13.35 3.25
C PRO A 152 -3.84 -12.81 2.91
N PHE A 153 -4.02 -11.50 2.98
CA PHE A 153 -5.30 -10.85 2.72
C PHE A 153 -5.34 -10.20 1.34
N VAL A 154 -6.53 -10.14 0.74
CA VAL A 154 -6.72 -9.47 -0.56
C VAL A 154 -6.60 -7.95 -0.42
N THR A 155 -7.13 -7.41 0.67
CA THR A 155 -7.44 -5.98 0.87
C THR A 155 -6.58 -5.38 1.99
N ILE A 156 -5.26 -5.44 1.78
CA ILE A 156 -4.27 -4.77 2.64
C ILE A 156 -4.22 -3.30 2.23
N GLU A 157 -5.08 -2.48 2.83
CA GLU A 157 -5.44 -1.14 2.30
C GLU A 157 -5.04 0.02 3.20
N ASP A 158 -4.20 -0.21 4.21
CA ASP A 158 -3.71 0.88 5.07
C ASP A 158 -2.29 0.59 5.57
N VAL A 159 -1.43 1.61 5.44
CA VAL A 159 -0.13 1.67 6.09
C VAL A 159 0.02 2.98 6.86
N VAL A 160 0.34 2.86 8.15
CA VAL A 160 0.58 4.01 9.03
C VAL A 160 2.00 4.02 9.55
N VAL A 161 2.60 5.22 9.62
CA VAL A 161 3.91 5.42 10.23
C VAL A 161 3.73 5.61 11.73
N LEU A 162 4.20 4.64 12.52
CA LEU A 162 4.10 4.67 13.99
C LEU A 162 5.38 5.21 14.66
N GLY A 163 6.51 5.13 13.95
CA GLY A 163 7.80 5.60 14.41
C GLY A 163 8.85 5.51 13.30
N GLU A 164 10.09 5.84 13.61
CA GLU A 164 11.20 5.88 12.62
C GLU A 164 11.35 4.55 11.85
N ASN A 165 11.22 3.44 12.56
CA ASN A 165 11.35 2.08 12.03
C ASN A 165 10.10 1.23 12.27
N GLN A 166 8.95 1.85 12.57
CA GLN A 166 7.72 1.14 12.91
C GLN A 166 6.57 1.50 11.96
N LEU A 167 5.97 0.46 11.39
CA LEU A 167 4.80 0.57 10.52
C LEU A 167 3.63 -0.19 11.11
N GLY A 168 2.45 0.42 11.08
CA GLY A 168 1.20 -0.28 11.22
C GLY A 168 0.67 -0.69 9.84
N VAL A 169 0.10 -1.88 9.73
CA VAL A 169 -0.52 -2.40 8.50
C VAL A 169 -1.86 -3.01 8.83
N LEU A 170 -2.90 -2.70 8.05
CA LEU A 170 -4.27 -3.16 8.31
C LEU A 170 -4.84 -3.97 7.15
N ASN A 171 -5.74 -4.89 7.49
CA ASN A 171 -6.64 -5.58 6.56
C ASN A 171 -8.03 -4.94 6.62
N ASP A 172 -8.53 -4.41 5.50
CA ASP A 172 -9.97 -4.14 5.32
C ASP A 172 -10.62 -5.44 4.88
N ASN A 173 -11.19 -6.18 5.83
CA ASN A 173 -11.56 -7.58 5.62
C ASN A 173 -12.73 -7.82 4.63
N ASN A 174 -13.26 -6.77 3.97
CA ASN A 174 -14.34 -6.85 2.98
C ASN A 174 -15.46 -7.83 3.40
N TYR A 175 -15.87 -7.71 4.66
CA TYR A 175 -16.73 -8.70 5.29
C TYR A 175 -18.07 -8.85 4.55
N PRO A 176 -18.58 -10.08 4.32
CA PRO A 176 -18.07 -11.38 4.77
C PRO A 176 -17.33 -12.19 3.67
N PHE A 177 -16.75 -11.54 2.66
CA PHE A 177 -16.36 -12.22 1.42
C PHE A 177 -14.93 -12.77 1.42
N SER A 178 -14.03 -12.19 2.22
CA SER A 178 -12.64 -12.64 2.34
C SER A 178 -12.50 -13.69 3.44
N VAL A 179 -11.64 -14.69 3.22
CA VAL A 179 -11.32 -15.77 4.19
C VAL A 179 -9.93 -15.54 4.79
N GLY A 180 -9.02 -14.98 3.99
CA GLY A 180 -7.66 -14.66 4.40
C GLY A 180 -6.94 -15.85 5.03
N ARG A 181 -6.76 -15.81 6.36
CA ARG A 181 -6.02 -16.82 7.12
C ARG A 181 -6.85 -18.06 7.48
N HIS A 182 -8.18 -17.97 7.46
CA HIS A 182 -9.10 -18.94 8.07
C HIS A 182 -9.43 -20.16 7.19
N VAL A 183 -8.49 -20.61 6.35
CA VAL A 183 -8.68 -21.65 5.32
C VAL A 183 -9.36 -22.92 5.85
N GLY A 184 -8.91 -23.45 6.99
CA GLY A 184 -9.50 -24.67 7.55
C GLY A 184 -10.96 -24.53 7.98
N SER A 185 -11.38 -23.34 8.38
CA SER A 185 -12.75 -23.07 8.84
C SER A 185 -13.66 -22.44 7.79
N GLY A 186 -13.07 -21.86 6.72
CA GLY A 186 -13.77 -21.07 5.71
C GLY A 186 -14.51 -19.85 6.26
N GLN A 187 -14.24 -19.46 7.51
CA GLN A 187 -14.87 -18.30 8.12
C GLN A 187 -14.32 -17.02 7.50
N PRO A 188 -15.12 -15.93 7.45
CA PRO A 188 -14.62 -14.65 7.02
C PRO A 188 -13.42 -14.21 7.86
N ASP A 189 -12.44 -13.57 7.24
CA ASP A 189 -11.32 -12.95 7.96
C ASP A 189 -11.78 -11.80 8.86
N GLY A 190 -10.99 -11.56 9.89
CA GLY A 190 -11.16 -10.41 10.77
C GLY A 190 -10.45 -9.18 10.22
N ASN A 191 -10.84 -8.01 10.72
CA ASN A 191 -9.98 -6.84 10.69
C ASN A 191 -8.76 -7.14 11.56
N GLU A 192 -7.57 -7.03 10.98
CA GLU A 192 -6.31 -7.28 11.66
C GLU A 192 -5.39 -6.08 11.49
N PHE A 193 -4.70 -5.73 12.58
CA PHE A 193 -3.69 -4.68 12.61
C PHE A 193 -2.39 -5.29 13.14
N ILE A 194 -1.31 -5.14 12.37
CA ILE A 194 0.02 -5.59 12.76
C ILE A 194 0.98 -4.43 12.83
N ILE A 195 1.94 -4.52 13.75
CA ILE A 195 3.06 -3.59 13.86
C ILE A 195 4.32 -4.30 13.37
N LEU A 196 5.01 -3.68 12.43
CA LEU A 196 6.22 -4.19 11.80
C LEU A 196 7.41 -3.30 12.12
N CYS A 197 8.56 -3.95 12.35
CA CYS A 197 9.85 -3.30 12.43
C CYS A 197 10.55 -3.35 11.08
N VAL A 198 10.91 -2.20 10.53
CA VAL A 198 11.54 -2.08 9.21
C VAL A 198 12.92 -1.44 9.33
N GLY A 199 13.93 -2.01 8.66
CA GLY A 199 15.26 -1.41 8.58
C GLY A 199 16.14 -1.48 9.84
N GLY A 200 15.75 -2.23 10.88
CA GLY A 200 16.55 -2.40 12.09
C GLY A 200 15.79 -3.09 13.23
N THR A 201 16.34 -3.00 14.44
CA THR A 201 15.65 -3.45 15.67
C THR A 201 14.63 -2.42 16.13
N CYS A 202 13.42 -2.91 16.41
CA CYS A 202 12.67 -2.46 17.57
C CYS A 202 12.83 -3.52 18.68
#